data_AF-A4NVZ5-F1
#
_entry.id   AF-A4NVZ5-F1
#
_cell.length_a   1.000
_cell.length_b   1.000
_cell.length_c   1.000
_cell.angle_alpha   90.00
_cell.angle_beta   90.00
_cell.angle_gamma   90.00
#
_symmetry.space_group_name_H-M   'P 1'
#
loop_
_entity.id
_entity.type
_entity.pdbx_description
1 polymer ?
#
loop_
_entity_poly.entity_id
_entity_poly.type
_entity_poly.pdbx_seq_one_letter_code
_entity_poly.pdbx_strand_id
1 'polypeptide(L)' 'MISSVLLVMALELLNSAVEAVVDRIGTERHELSGRAKDQGSASVFIALCIVGIVWGGILFF' A
#
# COMPACT_ATOMS: atom_id res chain seq x y z
N MET A 1 -17.23 -5.92 -1.04
CA MET A 1 -17.32 -5.85 0.44
C MET A 1 -16.08 -6.48 1.08
N ILE A 2 -15.95 -7.81 1.13
CA ILE A 2 -14.78 -8.46 1.74
C ILE A 2 -13.52 -8.28 0.88
N SER A 3 -13.67 -8.41 -0.45
CA SER A 3 -12.57 -8.26 -1.41
C SER A 3 -11.85 -6.91 -1.35
N SER A 4 -12.55 -5.80 -1.03
CA SER A 4 -11.91 -4.48 -0.92
C SER A 4 -11.01 -4.38 0.30
N VAL A 5 -11.38 -5.04 1.41
CA VAL A 5 -10.53 -5.10 2.62
C VAL A 5 -9.38 -6.10 2.41
N LEU A 6 -9.64 -7.24 1.76
CA LEU A 6 -8.57 -8.17 1.36
C LEU A 6 -7.54 -7.52 0.44
N LEU A 7 -7.96 -6.62 -0.45
CA LEU A 7 -7.05 -5.85 -1.30
C LEU A 7 -6.11 -4.96 -0.49
N VAL A 8 -6.60 -4.28 0.55
CA VAL A 8 -5.75 -3.50 1.46
C VAL A 8 -4.69 -4.40 2.11
N MET A 9 -5.11 -5.55 2.65
CA MET A 9 -4.16 -6.49 3.26
C MET A 9 -3.12 -7.01 2.26
N ALA A 10 -3.53 -7.29 1.02
CA ALA A 10 -2.60 -7.72 -0.04
C ALA A 10 -1.57 -6.62 -0.36
N LEU A 11 -2.00 -5.36 -0.48
CA LEU A 11 -1.09 -4.25 -0.78
C LEU A 11 -0.18 -3.89 0.41
N GLU A 12 -0.66 -4.04 1.65
CA GLU A 12 0.17 -3.90 2.85
C GLU A 12 1.30 -4.93 2.89
N LEU A 13 0.98 -6.21 2.61
CA LEU A 13 1.99 -7.26 2.52
C LEU A 13 3.04 -6.98 1.43
N LEU A 14 2.60 -6.46 0.28
CA LEU A 14 3.50 -6.05 -0.80
C LEU A 14 4.36 -4.83 -0.39
N ASN A 15 3.78 -3.84 0.29
CA ASN A 15 4.53 -2.70 0.82
C ASN A 15 5.63 -3.15 1.78
N SER A 16 5.30 -4.00 2.76
CA SER A 16 6.28 -4.55 3.70
C SER A 16 7.34 -5.40 3.00
N ALA A 17 6.99 -6.14 1.94
CA ALA A 17 7.97 -6.89 1.16
C ALA A 17 8.96 -5.95 0.44
N VAL A 18 8.48 -4.84 -0.13
CA VAL A 18 9.34 -3.82 -0.76
C VAL A 18 10.25 -3.18 0.29
N GLU A 19 9.71 -2.78 1.44
CA GLU A 19 10.49 -2.23 2.55
C GLU A 19 11.60 -3.19 3.00
N ALA A 20 11.27 -4.47 3.19
CA ALA A 20 12.24 -5.49 3.58
C ALA A 20 13.37 -5.68 2.55
N VAL A 21 13.04 -5.64 1.25
CA VAL A 21 14.04 -5.73 0.18
C VAL A 21 14.93 -4.48 0.16
N VAL A 22 14.33 -3.30 0.28
CA VAL A 22 15.05 -2.02 0.26
C VAL A 22 15.97 -1.90 1.48
N ASP A 23 15.47 -2.24 2.67
CA ASP A 23 16.24 -2.17 3.93
C ASP A 23 17.35 -3.22 4.01
N ARG A 24 17.19 -4.36 3.34
CA ARG A 24 18.26 -5.36 3.21
C ARG A 24 19.42 -4.89 2.34
N ILE A 25 19.15 -4.13 1.27
CA ILE A 25 20.15 -3.84 0.21
C ILE A 25 21.03 -2.63 0.53
N GLY A 26 20.53 -1.62 1.25
CA GLY A 26 21.30 -0.40 1.52
C GLY A 26 20.98 0.21 2.88
N THR A 27 21.96 0.20 3.78
CA THR A 27 21.92 1.00 5.02
C THR A 27 22.24 2.48 4.75
N GLU A 28 22.78 2.81 3.57
CA GLU A 28 22.97 4.17 3.08
C GLU A 28 21.70 4.70 2.41
N ARG A 29 21.34 5.95 2.70
CA ARG A 29 20.17 6.59 2.10
C ARG A 29 20.40 6.84 0.61
N HIS A 30 19.81 5.99 -0.24
CA HIS A 30 19.70 6.23 -1.67
C HIS A 30 18.34 6.84 -2.04
N GLU A 31 18.33 7.86 -2.88
CA GLU A 31 17.08 8.52 -3.34
C GLU A 31 16.11 7.54 -4.01
N LEU A 32 16.64 6.55 -4.74
CA LEU A 32 15.85 5.49 -5.39
C LEU A 32 15.16 4.57 -4.36
N SER A 33 15.84 4.26 -3.25
CA SER A 33 15.28 3.49 -2.14
C SER A 33 14.13 4.22 -1.45
N GLY A 34 14.25 5.54 -1.28
CA GLY A 34 13.16 6.38 -0.80
C GLY A 34 11.93 6.31 -1.72
N ARG A 35 12.14 6.49 -3.04
CA ARG A 35 11.07 6.42 -4.03
C ARG A 35 10.35 5.06 -4.05
N ALA A 36 11.09 3.96 -3.87
CA ALA A 36 10.48 2.63 -3.81
C ALA A 36 9.52 2.49 -2.62
N LYS A 37 9.89 3.02 -1.45
CA LYS A 37 9.03 3.02 -0.25
C LYS A 37 7.81 3.94 -0.42
N ASP A 38 8.02 5.11 -1.00
CA ASP A 38 6.93 6.06 -1.27
C ASP A 38 5.89 5.45 -2.24
N GLN A 39 6.34 4.72 -3.26
CA GLN A 39 5.45 4.02 -4.19
C GLN A 39 4.70 2.85 -3.53
N GLY A 40 5.35 2.11 -2.62
CA GLY A 40 4.71 1.05 -1.84
C GLY A 40 3.56 1.60 -0.99
N SER A 41 3.83 2.64 -0.20
CA SER A 41 2.83 3.30 0.65
C SER A 41 1.72 3.99 -0.16
N ALA A 42 2.03 4.59 -1.31
CA ALA A 42 1.02 5.15 -2.23
C ALA A 42 0.06 4.08 -2.75
N SER A 43 0.54 2.85 -2.99
CA SER A 43 -0.30 1.73 -3.42
C SER A 43 -1.32 1.35 -2.34
N VAL A 44 -0.89 1.29 -1.07
CA VAL A 44 -1.77 1.05 0.09
C VAL A 44 -2.83 2.15 0.20
N PHE A 45 -2.44 3.43 0.04
CA PHE A 45 -3.36 4.56 0.08
C PHE A 45 -4.47 4.44 -0.98
N ILE A 46 -4.11 4.05 -2.21
CA ILE A 46 -5.10 3.80 -3.27
C ILE A 46 -6.09 2.69 -2.87
N ALA A 47 -5.63 1.59 -2.27
CA ALA A 47 -6.55 0.56 -1.78
C ALA A 47 -7.47 1.06 -0.66
N LEU A 48 -6.99 1.93 0.23
CA LEU A 48 -7.83 2.57 1.25
C LEU A 48 -8.90 3.48 0.61
N CYS A 49 -8.56 4.23 -0.44
CA CYS A 49 -9.54 4.99 -1.21
C CYS A 49 -10.60 4.08 -1.84
N ILE A 50 -10.21 2.92 -2.39
CA ILE A 50 -11.15 1.94 -2.95
C ILE A 50 -12.10 1.42 -1.86
N VAL A 51 -11.60 1.11 -0.66
CA VAL A 51 -12.46 0.75 0.49
C VAL A 51 -13.44 1.87 0.80
N GLY A 52 -12.96 3.12 0.89
CA GLY A 52 -13.81 4.28 1.14
C GLY A 52 -14.91 4.47 0.10
N ILE A 53 -14.60 4.31 -1.19
CA ILE A 53 -15.57 4.41 -2.28
C ILE A 53 -16.60 3.28 -2.22
N VAL A 54 -16.16 2.03 -2.03
CA VAL A 54 -17.05 0.86 -1.98
C VAL A 54 -18.02 0.96 -0.79
N TRP A 55 -17.50 1.28 0.40
CA TRP A 55 -18.33 1.37 1.59
C TRP A 55 -19.17 2.65 1.62
N GLY A 56 -18.62 3.79 1.18
CA GLY A 56 -19.38 5.02 1.01
C GLY A 56 -20.53 4.84 0.03
N GLY A 57 -20.29 4.17 -1.09
CA GLY A 57 -21.34 3.78 -2.04
C GLY A 57 -22.47 3.01 -1.36
N ILE A 58 -22.14 2.03 -0.53
CA ILE A 58 -23.14 1.17 0.13
C ILE A 58 -23.88 1.87 1.28
N LEU A 59 -23.25 2.83 1.95
CA LEU A 59 -23.88 3.56 3.05
C LEU A 59 -24.84 4.64 2.55
N PHE A 60 -24.57 5.22 1.38
CA PHE A 60 -25.33 6.35 0.85
C PHE A 60 -26.23 6.00 -0.36
N PHE A 61 -26.11 4.80 -0.92
CA PHE A 61 -26.94 4.27 -2.00
C PHE A 61 -27.35 2.83 -1.71
#